data_AF-G7EHN6-F1
#
_entry.id   AF-G7EHN6-F1
#
_cell.length_a   1.000
_cell.length_b   1.000
_cell.length_c   1.000
_cell.angle_alpha   90.00
_cell.angle_beta   90.00
_cell.angle_gamma   90.00
#
_symmetry.space_group_name_H-M   'P 1'
#
loop_
_entity.id
_entity.type
_entity.pdbx_description
1 polymer ?
#
loop_
_entity_poly.entity_id
_entity_poly.type
_entity_poly.pdbx_seq_one_letter_code
_entity_poly.pdbx_strand_id
1 'polypeptide(L)'
;MHSQKLGNALRSIDTWYPEFDDEEKTAGPIAIEPYGAVTNLGKAYRTPKDKQDFYTFFDKWARGTELDRIEDEHYVMAILVRGGVFGESDK
;
A
#
# COMPACT_ATOMS: atom_id res chain seq x y z
N MET A 1 12.29 10.96 -19.73
CA MET A 1 11.62 10.71 -18.43
C MET A 1 10.20 10.25 -18.72
N HIS A 2 9.80 9.06 -18.25
CA HIS A 2 8.48 8.49 -18.55
C HIS A 2 7.40 9.02 -17.59
N SER A 3 6.16 9.18 -18.08
CA SER A 3 5.03 9.66 -17.27
C SER A 3 4.77 8.77 -16.06
N GLN A 4 4.99 7.46 -16.18
CA GLN A 4 4.85 6.51 -15.06
C GLN A 4 5.87 6.80 -13.94
N LYS A 5 7.07 7.29 -14.28
CA LYS A 5 8.11 7.63 -13.30
C LYS A 5 7.72 8.89 -12.52
N LEU A 6 7.11 9.88 -13.18
CA LEU A 6 6.52 11.04 -12.50
C LEU A 6 5.34 10.63 -11.62
N GLY A 7 4.44 9.79 -12.14
CA GLY A 7 3.31 9.26 -11.37
C GLY A 7 3.73 8.50 -10.12
N ASN A 8 4.80 7.71 -10.19
CA ASN A 8 5.38 7.02 -9.03
C ASN A 8 5.89 8.01 -7.96
N ALA A 9 6.59 9.06 -8.37
CA ALA A 9 7.04 10.11 -7.45
C ALA A 9 5.85 10.83 -6.78
N LEU A 10 4.82 11.18 -7.54
CA LEU A 10 3.63 11.89 -7.03
C LEU A 10 2.85 11.08 -5.99
N ARG A 11 2.80 9.76 -6.12
CA ARG A 11 2.08 8.87 -5.18
C ARG A 11 2.96 8.33 -4.04
N SER A 12 4.11 8.95 -3.79
CA SER A 12 4.98 8.64 -2.64
C SER A 12 4.45 9.28 -1.36
N ILE A 13 3.32 8.75 -0.90
CA ILE A 13 2.53 9.29 0.21
C ILE A 13 2.26 8.27 1.33
N ASP A 14 2.62 7.00 1.13
CA ASP A 14 2.37 5.97 2.13
C ASP A 14 3.34 6.14 3.31
N THR A 15 2.79 6.68 4.39
CA THR A 15 3.46 6.89 5.68
C THR A 15 2.81 6.05 6.78
N TRP A 16 1.99 5.07 6.39
CA TRP A 16 1.10 4.37 7.31
C TRP A 16 1.43 2.88 7.44
N TYR A 17 2.53 2.43 6.85
CA TYR A 17 3.00 1.06 6.97
C TYR A 17 3.66 0.83 8.34
N PRO A 18 3.64 -0.40 8.90
CA PRO A 18 4.02 -0.66 10.29
C PRO A 18 5.42 -0.17 10.71
N GLU A 19 6.37 -0.16 9.78
CA GLU A 19 7.75 0.21 10.04
C GLU A 19 8.06 1.69 9.75
N PHE A 20 7.05 2.52 9.47
CA PHE A 20 7.30 3.92 9.08
C PHE A 20 7.99 4.73 10.20
N ASP A 21 7.57 4.53 11.44
CA ASP A 21 8.12 5.21 12.63
C ASP A 21 9.36 4.51 13.22
N ASP A 22 9.79 3.37 12.66
CA ASP A 22 11.00 2.66 13.08
C ASP A 22 12.22 3.24 12.34
N GLU A 23 13.03 4.05 13.02
CA GLU A 23 14.18 4.75 12.44
C GLU A 23 15.18 3.84 11.71
N GLU A 24 15.29 2.56 12.12
CA GLU A 24 16.23 1.61 11.52
C GLU A 24 15.62 0.84 10.34
N LYS A 25 14.29 0.68 10.30
CA LYS A 25 13.60 -0.15 9.29
C LYS A 25 12.84 0.65 8.25
N THR A 26 12.49 1.90 8.54
CA THR A 26 11.72 2.79 7.68
C THR A 26 12.40 3.01 6.33
N ALA A 27 11.59 3.08 5.27
CA ALA A 27 12.01 3.59 3.96
C ALA A 27 11.64 5.08 3.78
N GLY A 28 11.12 5.74 4.83
CA GLY A 28 10.42 7.02 4.69
C GLY A 28 9.10 6.86 3.92
N PRO A 29 8.56 7.94 3.32
CA PRO A 29 7.36 7.83 2.50
C PRO A 29 7.61 6.96 1.26
N ILE A 30 6.79 5.93 1.06
CA ILE A 30 6.90 5.04 -0.09
C ILE A 30 5.75 5.26 -1.07
N ALA A 31 5.98 4.89 -2.33
CA ALA A 31 4.95 4.92 -3.34
C ALA A 31 3.82 3.94 -2.99
N ILE A 32 2.57 4.40 -3.09
CA ILE A 32 1.38 3.58 -2.82
C ILE A 32 1.36 2.37 -3.77
N GLU A 33 1.51 1.16 -3.22
CA GLU A 33 1.53 -0.12 -3.94
C GLU A 33 0.78 -1.18 -3.11
N PRO A 34 0.10 -2.17 -3.73
CA PRO A 34 -0.75 -3.12 -2.99
C PRO A 34 -0.07 -3.88 -1.85
N TYR A 35 1.26 -4.08 -1.96
CA TYR A 35 2.10 -4.76 -0.98
C TYR A 35 3.21 -3.85 -0.40
N GLY A 36 3.14 -2.53 -0.66
CA GLY A 36 4.18 -1.59 -0.23
C GLY A 36 5.58 -1.99 -0.74
N ALA A 37 5.68 -2.41 -2.01
CA ALA A 37 6.91 -2.93 -2.58
C ALA A 37 7.88 -1.80 -2.96
N VAL A 38 9.09 -1.85 -2.40
CA VAL A 38 10.19 -0.91 -2.66
C VAL A 38 11.30 -1.66 -3.38
N THR A 39 11.32 -1.58 -4.71
CA THR A 39 12.10 -2.47 -5.58
C THR A 39 13.62 -2.31 -5.42
N ASN A 40 14.11 -1.09 -5.19
CA ASN A 40 15.53 -0.84 -4.93
C ASN A 40 16.02 -1.42 -3.59
N LEU A 41 15.12 -1.62 -2.62
CA LEU A 41 15.42 -2.27 -1.34
C LEU A 41 15.10 -3.78 -1.35
N GLY A 42 14.44 -4.28 -2.41
CA GLY A 42 14.00 -5.67 -2.48
C GLY A 42 13.02 -6.08 -1.37
N LYS A 43 12.26 -5.12 -0.83
CA LYS A 43 11.42 -5.29 0.37
C LYS A 43 9.97 -4.92 0.11
N ALA A 44 9.05 -5.66 0.73
CA ALA A 44 7.63 -5.35 0.80
C ALA A 44 7.28 -4.96 2.24
N TYR A 45 6.78 -3.73 2.43
CA TYR A 45 6.47 -3.17 3.74
C TYR A 45 5.05 -3.49 4.23
N ARG A 46 4.19 -4.02 3.35
CA ARG A 46 2.81 -4.41 3.65
C ARG A 46 2.56 -5.83 3.17
N THR A 47 2.68 -6.79 4.09
CA THR A 47 2.60 -8.21 3.72
C THR A 47 1.22 -8.80 4.05
N PRO A 48 0.74 -9.78 3.25
CA PRO A 48 -0.46 -10.55 3.60
C PRO A 48 -0.31 -11.37 4.89
N LYS A 49 0.93 -11.78 5.20
CA LYS A 49 1.23 -12.49 6.44
C LYS A 49 0.87 -11.64 7.66
N ASP A 50 1.17 -10.34 7.60
CA ASP A 50 0.89 -9.40 8.68
C ASP A 50 -0.49 -8.74 8.55
N LYS A 51 -1.27 -9.09 7.51
CA LYS A 51 -2.60 -8.52 7.23
C LYS A 51 -2.59 -7.00 7.06
N GLN A 52 -1.53 -6.48 6.45
CA GLN A 52 -1.33 -5.04 6.22
C GLN A 52 -1.44 -4.64 4.74
N ASP A 53 -1.63 -5.63 3.86
CA ASP A 53 -1.73 -5.42 2.41
C ASP A 53 -3.10 -4.90 1.99
N PHE A 54 -3.17 -4.42 0.74
CA PHE A 54 -4.38 -3.85 0.17
C PHE A 54 -5.56 -4.82 0.14
N TYR A 55 -5.35 -6.08 -0.24
CA TYR A 55 -6.45 -7.03 -0.42
C TYR A 55 -7.07 -7.41 0.92
N THR A 56 -6.25 -7.57 1.96
CA THR A 56 -6.77 -7.84 3.32
C THR A 56 -7.64 -6.69 3.83
N PHE A 57 -7.18 -5.44 3.69
CA PHE A 57 -7.97 -4.29 4.13
C PHE A 57 -9.20 -4.06 3.26
N PHE A 58 -9.05 -4.15 1.93
CA PHE A 58 -10.15 -3.96 1.00
C PHE A 58 -11.26 -4.99 1.20
N ASP A 59 -10.92 -6.28 1.37
CA ASP A 59 -11.92 -7.33 1.60
C ASP A 59 -12.68 -7.13 2.93
N LYS A 60 -11.96 -6.78 4.01
CA LYS A 60 -12.58 -6.46 5.31
C LYS A 60 -13.53 -5.26 5.17
N TRP A 61 -13.07 -4.16 4.57
CA TRP A 61 -13.81 -2.91 4.51
C TRP A 61 -14.98 -2.95 3.52
N ALA A 62 -14.80 -3.56 2.34
CA ALA A 62 -15.85 -3.70 1.34
C ALA A 62 -17.03 -4.58 1.81
N ARG A 63 -16.80 -5.48 2.78
CA ARG A 63 -17.85 -6.30 3.43
C ARG A 63 -18.59 -5.57 4.57
N GLY A 64 -18.32 -4.28 4.77
CA GLY A 64 -19.00 -3.45 5.77
C GLY A 64 -18.39 -3.53 7.17
N THR A 65 -17.19 -4.09 7.32
CA THR A 65 -16.46 -4.05 8.60
C THR A 65 -15.56 -2.82 8.62
N GLU A 66 -15.54 -2.07 9.73
CA GLU A 66 -14.64 -0.93 9.88
C GLU A 66 -13.16 -1.35 9.98
N LEU A 67 -12.26 -0.52 9.46
CA LEU A 67 -10.83 -0.66 9.72
C LEU A 67 -10.47 0.00 11.04
N ASP A 68 -9.41 -0.49 11.68
CA ASP A 68 -9.08 -0.08 13.04
C ASP A 68 -8.49 1.35 13.08
N ARG A 69 -7.95 1.82 11.94
CA ARG A 69 -7.30 3.12 11.78
C ARG A 69 -7.80 3.82 10.53
N ILE A 70 -8.02 5.14 10.60
CA ILE A 70 -8.40 5.96 9.44
C ILE A 70 -7.30 5.98 8.37
N GLU A 71 -6.05 5.84 8.79
CA GLU A 71 -4.88 5.74 7.94
C GLU A 71 -4.92 4.50 7.02
N ASP A 72 -5.52 3.40 7.49
CA ASP A 72 -5.68 2.20 6.65
C ASP A 72 -6.76 2.43 5.57
N GLU A 73 -7.80 3.22 5.86
CA GLU A 73 -8.77 3.66 4.85
C GLU A 73 -8.12 4.60 3.83
N HIS A 74 -7.26 5.54 4.27
CA HIS A 74 -6.49 6.41 3.39
C HIS A 74 -5.59 5.61 2.45
N TYR A 75 -4.91 4.58 2.98
CA TYR A 75 -4.11 3.65 2.19
C TYR A 75 -4.94 2.93 1.13
N VAL A 76 -6.10 2.35 1.52
CA VAL A 76 -7.01 1.67 0.57
C VAL A 76 -7.48 2.62 -0.53
N MET A 77 -7.94 3.82 -0.16
CA MET A 77 -8.43 4.81 -1.13
C MET A 77 -7.31 5.28 -2.07
N ALA A 78 -6.10 5.46 -1.58
CA ALA A 78 -4.96 5.83 -2.41
C ALA A 78 -4.61 4.75 -3.45
N ILE A 79 -4.74 3.45 -3.12
CA ILE A 79 -4.58 2.35 -4.08
C ILE A 79 -5.68 2.40 -5.15
N LEU A 80 -6.92 2.71 -4.77
CA LEU A 80 -8.03 2.85 -5.73
C LEU A 80 -7.82 4.04 -6.68
N VAL A 81 -7.32 5.18 -6.18
CA VAL A 81 -6.97 6.35 -7.01
C VAL A 81 -5.81 6.05 -7.96
N ARG A 82 -4.79 5.33 -7.49
CA ARG A 82 -3.70 4.82 -8.36
C ARG A 82 -4.27 3.94 -9.48
N GLY A 83 -5.29 3.15 -9.17
CA GLY A 83 -5.90 2.20 -10.08
C GLY A 83 -5.04 0.94 -10.31
N GLY A 84 -5.59 0.04 -11.12
CA GLY A 84 -5.03 -1.27 -11.38
C GLY A 84 -6.12 -2.27 -11.74
N VAL A 85 -5.73 -3.48 -12.14
CA VAL A 85 -6.66 -4.61 -12.26
C VAL A 85 -6.60 -5.35 -10.93
N PHE A 86 -7.70 -5.29 -10.18
CA PHE A 86 -7.86 -5.98 -8.90
C PHE A 86 -8.85 -7.12 -9.10
N GLY A 87 -8.47 -8.33 -8.70
CA GLY A 87 -9.30 -9.51 -8.87
C GLY A 87 -8.54 -10.77 -8.54
N GLU A 88 -9.28 -11.82 -8.25
CA GLU A 88 -8.73 -13.16 -8.12
C GLU A 88 -8.08 -13.55 -9.45
N SER A 89 -6.81 -13.95 -9.41
CA SER A 89 -6.17 -14.53 -10.59
C SER A 89 -6.75 -15.92 -10.76
N ASP A 90 -7.24 -16.27 -11.95
CA ASP A 90 -7.66 -17.64 -12.33
C ASP A 90 -6.48 -18.65 -12.38
N LYS A 91 -5.43 -18.47 -11.57
CA LYS A 91 -4.23 -19.31 -11.54
C LYS A 91 -4.08 -20.03 -10.23
#